data_AF-A0A890CKB6-F1
#
_entry.id   AF-A0A890CKB6-F1
#
_cell.length_a   1.000
_cell.length_b   1.000
_cell.length_c   1.000
_cell.angle_alpha   90.00
_cell.angle_beta   90.00
_cell.angle_gamma   90.00
#
_symmetry.space_group_name_H-M   'P 1'
#
loop_
_entity.id
_entity.type
_entity.pdbx_description
1 polymer ?
#
loop_
_entity_poly.entity_id
_entity_poly.type
_entity_poly.pdbx_seq_one_letter_code
_entity_poly.pdbx_strand_id
1 'polypeptide(L)'
;MSFEEEIVLFIKAKSPLIYIISAEEERVEYALRKLMASRLKRVVYSWDFVNGFNPKVLNEAYKRNPFEALSRVRNIFSQVPSLILFKDFQNFFSDLSISRELRNLLPIIRKQPKTIVFVSNQKIVPNELVDKFVFIEFGLPNVVEIEKELSRLFNTLNINLKSELFDLLVNSCRGLSLEKIRHLIAKSITSKRQLDFSTVELILQEKRQIISRTEILEFWQPGEHLNDIGGLDGLKSWLSKRRLHFSESAKNYGLPVPRGILLVGVQGTGKSMTAKAIANDWFLPLLRLDTGRLFGGVVGESERRIREMIEISESLSPCVLWIDEIEKSFTSTTQTGDSGTTNRVLSTLLTWLAEKKAFVFVVATANALENIQLELIRKGRFDEIFFLDLPTKNERKSIFEVQLKTFRPESWELYDINELSQLTPSFSGAEIKQLIIEAMYQAFSEGREFKTQDIVKEIDNSIPLAKLQQESVQKLQAWARSGRIRLGSLDASNITNEN
;
A
#
# COMPACT_ATOMS: atom_id res chain seq x y z
N MET A 1 -9.90 20.13 2.27
CA MET A 1 -9.37 21.44 1.82
C MET A 1 -8.17 21.14 0.97
N SER A 2 -8.07 21.71 -0.23
CA SER A 2 -6.88 21.49 -1.07
C SER A 2 -5.67 22.23 -0.48
N PHE A 3 -4.45 21.77 -0.77
CA PHE A 3 -3.22 22.44 -0.35
C PHE A 3 -3.21 23.93 -0.72
N GLU A 4 -3.72 24.27 -1.91
CA GLU A 4 -3.81 25.65 -2.36
C GLU A 4 -4.72 26.51 -1.47
N GLU A 5 -5.87 25.99 -1.07
CA GLU A 5 -6.81 26.70 -0.19
C GLU A 5 -6.23 26.88 1.22
N GLU A 6 -5.56 25.86 1.73
CA GLU A 6 -4.95 25.85 3.06
C GLU A 6 -3.82 26.87 3.15
N ILE A 7 -2.90 26.89 2.18
CA ILE A 7 -1.85 27.91 2.11
C ILE A 7 -2.42 29.32 2.00
N VAL A 8 -3.43 29.54 1.15
CA VAL A 8 -4.09 30.85 1.02
C VAL A 8 -4.67 31.29 2.36
N LEU A 9 -5.34 30.38 3.07
CA LEU A 9 -5.93 30.66 4.37
C LEU A 9 -4.88 31.09 5.38
N PHE A 10 -3.79 30.32 5.54
CA PHE A 10 -2.75 30.63 6.52
C PHE A 10 -1.98 31.91 6.21
N ILE A 11 -1.72 32.18 4.93
CA ILE A 11 -1.10 33.43 4.51
C ILE A 11 -2.03 34.63 4.79
N LYS A 12 -3.34 34.49 4.58
CA LYS A 12 -4.34 35.52 4.90
C LYS A 12 -4.52 35.72 6.41
N ALA A 13 -4.41 34.64 7.19
CA ALA A 13 -4.40 34.66 8.65
C ALA A 13 -3.11 35.27 9.25
N LYS A 14 -2.15 35.68 8.41
CA LYS A 14 -0.84 36.23 8.81
C LYS A 14 -0.02 35.26 9.67
N SER A 15 -0.14 33.95 9.40
CA SER A 15 0.75 32.95 9.99
C SER A 15 2.20 33.27 9.56
N PRO A 16 3.11 33.56 10.50
CA PRO A 16 4.44 34.05 10.17
C PRO A 16 5.37 32.94 9.68
N LEU A 17 5.22 31.72 10.20
CA LEU A 17 6.03 30.55 9.86
C LEU A 17 5.13 29.42 9.38
N ILE A 18 5.43 28.90 8.20
CA ILE A 18 4.79 27.72 7.62
C ILE A 18 5.87 26.69 7.32
N TYR A 19 5.59 25.43 7.60
CA TYR A 19 6.46 24.29 7.32
C TYR A 19 5.74 23.34 6.38
N ILE A 20 6.26 23.17 5.18
CA ILE A 20 5.72 22.27 4.16
C ILE A 20 6.54 20.99 4.15
N ILE A 21 5.88 19.86 4.39
CA ILE A 21 6.50 18.54 4.36
C ILE A 21 6.32 17.97 2.95
N SER A 22 7.40 17.81 2.20
CA SER A 22 7.39 17.21 0.87
C SER A 22 8.77 16.74 0.42
N ALA A 23 8.79 15.69 -0.39
CA ALA A 23 9.97 15.27 -1.15
C ALA A 23 10.13 15.99 -2.50
N GLU A 24 9.09 16.69 -3.00
CA GLU A 24 9.11 17.36 -4.32
C GLU A 24 9.33 18.88 -4.19
N GLU A 25 10.54 19.28 -3.79
CA GLU A 25 10.89 20.69 -3.55
C GLU A 25 10.54 21.63 -4.72
N GLU A 26 10.93 21.26 -5.94
CA GLU A 26 10.66 22.07 -7.15
C GLU A 26 9.16 22.23 -7.42
N ARG A 27 8.37 21.17 -7.15
CA ARG A 27 6.92 21.18 -7.32
C ARG A 27 6.25 22.12 -6.33
N VAL A 28 6.73 22.12 -5.07
CA VAL A 28 6.28 23.06 -4.04
C VAL A 28 6.61 24.50 -4.47
N GLU A 29 7.84 24.78 -4.89
CA GLU A 29 8.23 26.12 -5.31
C GLU A 29 7.39 26.61 -6.50
N TYR A 30 7.17 25.77 -7.51
CA TYR A 30 6.32 26.08 -8.64
C TYR A 30 4.87 26.37 -8.23
N ALA A 31 4.28 25.52 -7.38
CA ALA A 31 2.93 25.70 -6.87
C ALA A 31 2.79 27.02 -6.08
N LEU A 32 3.75 27.31 -5.19
CA LEU A 32 3.79 28.56 -4.42
C LEU A 32 3.90 29.79 -5.33
N ARG A 33 4.80 29.78 -6.32
CA ARG A 33 4.97 30.89 -7.26
C ARG A 33 3.69 31.14 -8.07
N LYS A 34 3.08 30.09 -8.60
CA LYS A 34 1.82 30.18 -9.35
C LYS A 34 0.68 30.73 -8.49
N LEU A 35 0.56 30.26 -7.26
CA LEU A 35 -0.49 30.67 -6.32
C LEU A 35 -0.29 32.12 -5.84
N MET A 36 0.96 32.51 -5.55
CA MET A 36 1.28 33.89 -5.18
C MET A 36 1.00 34.86 -6.34
N ALA A 37 1.34 34.49 -7.57
CA ALA A 37 1.09 35.35 -8.74
C ALA A 37 -0.42 35.50 -9.04
N SER A 38 -1.17 34.41 -8.98
CA SER A 38 -2.59 34.40 -9.38
C SER A 38 -3.54 34.95 -8.31
N ARG A 39 -3.36 34.59 -7.03
CA ARG A 39 -4.36 34.86 -5.97
C ARG A 39 -3.95 35.90 -4.95
N LEU A 40 -2.66 36.03 -4.63
CA LEU A 40 -2.20 36.85 -3.50
C LEU A 40 -1.33 38.05 -3.91
N LYS A 41 -0.91 38.12 -5.18
CA LYS A 41 -0.03 39.15 -5.75
C LYS A 41 1.21 39.41 -4.88
N ARG A 42 1.86 38.34 -4.41
CA ARG A 42 3.08 38.41 -3.59
C ARG A 42 4.32 37.99 -4.38
N VAL A 43 5.47 38.55 -4.03
CA VAL A 43 6.76 38.13 -4.59
C VAL A 43 7.29 36.92 -3.82
N VAL A 44 7.75 35.89 -4.52
CA VAL A 44 8.38 34.71 -3.91
C VAL A 44 9.90 34.80 -4.04
N TYR A 45 10.58 34.80 -2.90
CA TYR A 45 12.02 34.64 -2.79
C TYR A 45 12.30 33.22 -2.32
N SER A 46 13.20 32.49 -2.98
CA SER A 46 13.69 31.20 -2.49
C SER A 46 15.14 31.31 -2.04
N TRP A 47 15.52 30.54 -1.03
CA TRP A 47 16.89 30.43 -0.54
C TRP A 47 17.26 28.95 -0.38
N ASP A 48 18.43 28.60 -0.88
CA ASP A 48 19.12 27.35 -0.58
C ASP A 48 20.55 27.63 -0.10
N PHE A 49 21.14 26.67 0.61
CA PHE A 49 22.46 26.84 1.24
C PHE A 49 23.59 27.12 0.23
N VAL A 50 23.48 26.60 -0.99
CA VAL A 50 24.55 26.62 -2.01
C VAL A 50 24.49 27.88 -2.87
N ASN A 51 23.30 28.20 -3.38
CA ASN A 51 23.05 29.27 -4.34
C ASN A 51 22.59 30.58 -3.71
N GLY A 52 22.16 30.56 -2.44
CA GLY A 52 21.64 31.74 -1.75
C GLY A 52 20.23 32.13 -2.20
N PHE A 53 19.91 33.42 -2.19
CA PHE A 53 18.59 33.94 -2.56
C PHE A 53 18.37 34.00 -4.09
N ASN A 54 17.20 33.57 -4.53
CA ASN A 54 16.69 33.69 -5.88
C ASN A 54 15.39 34.53 -5.88
N PRO A 55 15.31 35.64 -6.64
CA PRO A 55 16.26 36.17 -7.64
C PRO A 55 17.60 36.66 -7.07
N LYS A 56 18.67 36.50 -7.86
CA LYS A 56 20.08 36.81 -7.51
C LYS A 56 20.37 38.29 -7.18
N VAL A 57 19.39 39.17 -7.27
CA VAL A 57 19.53 40.59 -6.88
C VAL A 57 19.91 40.75 -5.40
N LEU A 58 19.67 39.71 -4.60
CA LEU A 58 20.01 39.66 -3.18
C LEU A 58 21.36 38.98 -2.86
N ASN A 59 22.12 38.49 -3.85
CA ASN A 59 22.99 37.30 -3.65
C ASN A 59 24.48 37.50 -3.28
N GLU A 60 25.01 38.72 -3.22
CA GLU A 60 26.48 38.86 -3.15
C GLU A 60 27.10 38.53 -1.78
N ALA A 61 26.32 38.32 -0.71
CA ALA A 61 26.86 38.07 0.63
C ALA A 61 26.23 36.92 1.44
N TYR A 62 25.22 36.19 0.95
CA TYR A 62 24.40 35.30 1.82
C TYR A 62 24.40 33.82 1.43
N LYS A 63 25.43 33.37 0.71
CA LYS A 63 25.64 31.95 0.40
C LYS A 63 26.30 31.27 1.59
N ARG A 64 25.92 30.03 1.88
CA ARG A 64 26.53 29.19 2.94
C ARG A 64 26.49 29.76 4.37
N ASN A 65 25.66 30.78 4.62
CA ASN A 65 25.45 31.35 5.95
C ASN A 65 23.94 31.44 6.27
N PRO A 66 23.36 30.39 6.91
CA PRO A 66 21.94 30.33 7.24
C PRO A 66 21.49 31.44 8.20
N PHE A 67 22.35 31.83 9.15
CA PHE A 67 22.04 32.89 10.12
C PHE A 67 21.90 34.25 9.44
N GLU A 68 22.84 34.59 8.56
CA GLU A 68 22.77 35.84 7.80
C GLU A 68 21.59 35.85 6.83
N ALA A 69 21.27 34.71 6.21
CA ALA A 69 20.11 34.58 5.33
C ALA A 69 18.81 34.87 6.09
N LEU A 70 18.65 34.34 7.31
CA LEU A 70 17.51 34.66 8.17
C LEU A 70 17.51 36.13 8.60
N SER A 71 18.63 36.63 9.07
CA SER A 71 18.77 38.03 9.50
C SER A 71 18.40 39.01 8.38
N ARG A 72 18.70 38.65 7.13
CA ARG A 72 18.39 39.45 5.94
C ARG A 72 16.89 39.58 5.69
N VAL A 73 16.06 38.61 6.10
CA VAL A 73 14.60 38.64 5.95
C VAL A 73 13.99 39.90 6.56
N ARG A 74 14.61 40.44 7.62
CA ARG A 74 14.22 41.73 8.23
C ARG A 74 14.20 42.88 7.23
N ASN A 75 15.19 42.91 6.35
CA ASN A 75 15.50 44.04 5.47
C ASN A 75 15.03 43.84 4.02
N ILE A 76 14.67 42.62 3.60
CA ILE A 76 14.09 42.37 2.27
C ILE A 76 12.80 43.20 2.14
N PHE A 77 12.82 44.26 1.32
CA PHE A 77 11.70 45.13 0.94
C PHE A 77 10.54 45.16 1.96
N SER A 78 10.73 45.89 3.07
CA SER A 78 9.85 45.90 4.25
C SER A 78 8.37 46.20 3.97
N GLN A 79 8.04 46.82 2.83
CA GLN A 79 6.68 47.16 2.42
C GLN A 79 6.11 46.26 1.30
N VAL A 80 6.92 45.40 0.67
CA VAL A 80 6.44 44.54 -0.41
C VAL A 80 5.92 43.23 0.18
N PRO A 81 4.66 42.85 -0.09
CA PRO A 81 4.15 41.54 0.30
C PRO A 81 4.98 40.42 -0.30
N SER A 82 5.67 39.65 0.54
CA SER A 82 6.62 38.64 0.08
C SER A 82 6.49 37.32 0.84
N LEU A 83 6.72 36.24 0.12
CA LEU A 83 6.88 34.90 0.66
C LEU A 83 8.35 34.51 0.53
N ILE A 84 8.98 34.12 1.64
CA ILE A 84 10.38 33.68 1.66
C ILE A 84 10.38 32.16 1.89
N LEU A 85 10.84 31.41 0.89
CA LEU A 85 10.93 29.96 0.87
C LEU A 85 12.37 29.52 1.22
N PHE A 86 12.56 28.85 2.34
CA PHE A 86 13.82 28.22 2.71
C PHE A 86 13.79 26.72 2.40
N LYS A 87 14.80 26.26 1.69
CA LYS A 87 15.00 24.88 1.26
C LYS A 87 16.01 24.19 2.17
N ASP A 88 15.69 22.98 2.61
CA ASP A 88 16.56 22.14 3.45
C ASP A 88 17.11 22.80 4.73
N PHE A 89 16.36 23.77 5.26
CA PHE A 89 16.80 24.56 6.41
C PHE A 89 16.77 23.78 7.72
N GLN A 90 16.06 22.65 7.76
CA GLN A 90 15.96 21.76 8.91
C GLN A 90 17.31 21.30 9.44
N ASN A 91 18.29 21.19 8.55
CA ASN A 91 19.66 20.80 8.89
C ASN A 91 20.35 21.81 9.81
N PHE A 92 19.84 23.05 9.91
CA PHE A 92 20.42 24.11 10.71
C PHE A 92 19.63 24.43 11.99
N PHE A 93 18.51 23.75 12.23
CA PHE A 93 17.70 24.01 13.42
C PHE A 93 18.34 23.57 14.74
N SER A 94 19.39 22.75 14.70
CA SER A 94 20.19 22.38 15.87
C SER A 94 20.99 23.55 16.45
N ASP A 95 21.24 24.61 15.66
CA ASP A 95 21.98 25.77 16.13
C ASP A 95 21.08 26.70 16.97
N LEU A 96 21.52 26.96 18.20
CA LEU A 96 20.85 27.87 19.13
C LEU A 96 20.71 29.29 18.54
N SER A 97 21.70 29.75 17.79
CA SER A 97 21.74 31.07 17.17
C SER A 97 20.58 31.26 16.19
N ILE A 98 20.28 30.21 15.42
CA ILE A 98 19.20 30.18 14.44
C ILE A 98 17.84 30.18 15.13
N SER A 99 17.66 29.34 16.16
CA SER A 99 16.40 29.30 16.91
C SER A 99 16.12 30.64 17.62
N ARG A 100 17.16 31.32 18.10
CA ARG A 100 17.05 32.65 18.72
C ARG A 100 16.72 33.71 17.68
N GLU A 101 17.37 33.71 16.52
CA GLU A 101 17.09 34.72 15.48
C GLU A 101 15.68 34.56 14.90
N LEU A 102 15.18 33.34 14.72
CA LEU A 102 13.78 33.12 14.34
C LEU A 102 12.81 33.72 15.36
N ARG A 103 13.08 33.55 16.67
CA ARG A 103 12.26 34.19 17.73
C ARG A 103 12.33 35.71 17.66
N ASN A 104 13.49 36.29 17.36
CA ASN A 104 13.66 37.73 17.21
C ASN A 104 12.94 38.28 15.96
N LEU A 105 12.87 37.50 14.88
CA LEU A 105 12.20 37.88 13.64
C LEU A 105 10.67 37.81 13.72
N LEU A 106 10.11 36.89 14.50
CA LEU A 106 8.66 36.68 14.62
C LEU A 106 7.85 37.96 14.92
N PRO A 107 8.20 38.79 15.94
CA PRO A 107 7.49 40.05 16.21
C PRO A 107 7.53 41.04 15.04
N ILE A 108 8.62 41.04 14.26
CA ILE A 108 8.81 41.94 13.11
C ILE A 108 7.96 41.46 11.93
N ILE A 109 8.04 40.16 11.61
CA ILE A 109 7.31 39.55 10.49
C ILE A 109 5.80 39.65 10.69
N ARG A 110 5.30 39.49 11.92
CA ARG A 110 3.87 39.65 12.23
C ARG A 110 3.32 41.04 11.90
N LYS A 111 4.17 42.07 11.90
CA LYS A 111 3.80 43.45 11.55
C LYS A 111 3.96 43.75 10.05
N GLN A 112 4.67 42.90 9.31
CA GLN A 112 4.94 43.07 7.88
C GLN A 112 4.09 42.08 7.06
N PRO A 113 3.80 42.36 5.77
CA PRO A 113 3.08 41.43 4.91
C PRO A 113 3.99 40.27 4.42
N LYS A 114 4.77 39.68 5.33
CA LYS A 114 5.76 38.66 5.04
C LYS A 114 5.37 37.32 5.65
N THR A 115 5.69 36.25 4.94
CA THR A 115 5.52 34.88 5.44
C THR A 115 6.79 34.10 5.13
N ILE A 116 7.35 33.44 6.14
CA ILE A 116 8.45 32.50 5.94
C ILE A 116 7.86 31.10 5.79
N VAL A 117 8.30 30.42 4.76
CA VAL A 117 7.95 29.04 4.44
C VAL A 117 9.23 28.22 4.43
N PHE A 118 9.19 27.05 5.07
CA PHE A 118 10.25 26.07 5.03
C PHE A 118 9.77 24.84 4.28
N VAL A 119 10.61 24.24 3.45
CA VAL A 119 10.33 22.97 2.76
C VAL A 119 11.40 21.95 3.12
N SER A 120 10.93 20.76 3.45
CA SER A 120 11.76 19.62 3.86
C SER A 120 10.99 18.32 3.65
N ASN A 121 11.71 17.22 3.45
CA ASN A 121 11.14 15.88 3.45
C ASN A 121 10.89 15.31 4.86
N GLN A 122 11.36 15.97 5.92
CA GLN A 122 11.25 15.52 7.30
C GLN A 122 10.69 16.62 8.20
N LYS A 123 9.89 16.24 9.20
CA LYS A 123 9.36 17.17 10.20
C LYS A 123 10.33 17.35 11.37
N ILE A 124 11.37 18.16 11.15
CA ILE A 124 12.36 18.51 12.19
C ILE A 124 12.26 20.00 12.48
N VAL A 125 11.88 20.34 13.70
CA VAL A 125 11.76 21.73 14.21
C VAL A 125 12.15 21.73 15.70
N PRO A 126 12.83 22.77 16.23
CA PRO A 126 13.14 22.86 17.65
C PRO A 126 11.86 22.92 18.50
N ASN A 127 11.81 22.16 19.61
CA ASN A 127 10.64 22.06 20.49
C ASN A 127 10.10 23.43 20.93
N GLU A 128 10.98 24.41 21.16
CA GLU A 128 10.62 25.77 21.58
C GLU A 128 9.89 26.58 20.50
N LEU A 129 9.96 26.16 19.24
CA LEU A 129 9.37 26.83 18.08
C LEU A 129 8.16 26.09 17.52
N VAL A 130 7.89 24.84 17.93
CA VAL A 130 6.83 24.00 17.34
C VAL A 130 5.49 24.72 17.30
N ASP A 131 5.08 25.36 18.39
CA ASP A 131 3.81 26.10 18.49
C ASP A 131 3.76 27.39 17.65
N LYS A 132 4.88 27.80 17.03
CA LYS A 132 4.95 28.96 16.15
C LYS A 132 4.82 28.58 14.67
N PHE A 133 4.98 27.30 14.35
CA PHE A 133 4.88 26.79 12.99
C PHE A 133 3.47 26.28 12.70
N VAL A 134 3.01 26.60 11.49
CA VAL A 134 1.88 25.89 10.87
C VAL A 134 2.46 24.82 9.95
N PHE A 135 2.06 23.57 10.13
CA PHE A 135 2.51 22.45 9.31
C PHE A 135 1.50 22.16 8.21
N ILE A 136 1.99 21.94 6.99
CA ILE A 136 1.19 21.61 5.82
C ILE A 136 1.86 20.43 5.11
N GLU A 137 1.08 19.41 4.79
CA GLU A 137 1.58 18.26 4.02
C GLU A 137 1.36 18.51 2.53
N PHE A 138 2.42 18.32 1.74
CA PHE A 138 2.36 18.37 0.29
C PHE A 138 2.82 17.02 -0.27
N GLY A 139 1.84 16.12 -0.38
CA GLY A 139 2.03 14.76 -0.87
C GLY A 139 2.37 14.68 -2.36
N LEU A 140 2.37 13.47 -2.91
CA LEU A 140 2.61 13.21 -4.33
C LEU A 140 1.49 13.76 -5.23
N PRO A 141 1.72 13.88 -6.56
CA PRO A 141 0.72 14.41 -7.48
C PRO A 141 -0.56 13.55 -7.49
N ASN A 142 -1.71 14.22 -7.46
CA ASN A 142 -3.00 13.55 -7.57
C ASN A 142 -3.32 13.18 -9.03
N VAL A 143 -4.40 12.42 -9.23
CA VAL A 143 -4.84 11.95 -10.57
C VAL A 143 -4.98 13.10 -11.57
N VAL A 144 -5.62 14.20 -11.16
CA VAL A 144 -5.85 15.38 -12.01
C VAL A 144 -4.53 16.08 -12.37
N GLU A 145 -3.57 16.10 -11.46
CA GLU A 145 -2.24 16.65 -11.70
C GLU A 145 -1.43 15.76 -12.65
N ILE A 146 -1.52 14.43 -12.49
CA ILE A 146 -0.89 13.45 -13.39
C ILE A 146 -1.49 13.55 -14.79
N GLU A 147 -2.81 13.60 -14.92
CA GLU A 147 -3.51 13.78 -16.21
C GLU A 147 -3.06 15.05 -16.93
N LYS A 148 -3.02 16.18 -16.20
CA LYS A 148 -2.55 17.45 -16.75
C LYS A 148 -1.09 17.37 -17.20
N GLU A 149 -0.24 16.73 -16.42
CA GLU A 149 1.17 16.61 -16.76
C GLU A 149 1.40 15.70 -17.96
N LEU A 150 0.73 14.54 -18.02
CA LEU A 150 0.78 13.63 -19.17
C LEU A 150 0.22 14.31 -20.42
N SER A 151 -0.93 14.99 -20.32
CA SER A 151 -1.50 15.76 -21.43
C SER A 151 -0.54 16.83 -21.93
N ARG A 152 0.12 17.56 -21.01
CA ARG A 152 1.13 18.56 -21.35
C ARG A 152 2.32 17.94 -22.08
N LEU A 153 2.84 16.81 -21.60
CA LEU A 153 3.95 16.09 -22.23
C LEU A 153 3.56 15.59 -23.63
N PHE A 154 2.40 14.96 -23.78
CA PHE A 154 1.95 14.43 -25.07
C PHE A 154 1.65 15.53 -26.08
N ASN A 155 1.07 16.65 -25.66
CA ASN A 155 0.90 17.83 -26.52
C ASN A 155 2.24 18.43 -26.96
N THR A 156 3.22 18.49 -26.06
CA THR A 156 4.57 19.01 -26.38
C THR A 156 5.30 18.09 -27.37
N LEU A 157 5.03 16.79 -27.30
CA LEU A 157 5.70 15.76 -28.10
C LEU A 157 4.88 15.35 -29.34
N ASN A 158 3.72 15.97 -29.59
CA ASN A 158 2.77 15.64 -30.66
C ASN A 158 2.40 14.15 -30.71
N ILE A 159 2.18 13.52 -29.55
CA ILE A 159 1.78 12.11 -29.44
C ILE A 159 0.26 12.03 -29.25
N ASN A 160 -0.41 11.23 -30.07
CA ASN A 160 -1.84 10.98 -29.95
C ASN A 160 -2.07 9.56 -29.42
N LEU A 161 -2.72 9.43 -28.26
CA LEU A 161 -2.95 8.14 -27.59
C LEU A 161 -4.45 7.81 -27.56
N LYS A 162 -4.77 6.52 -27.58
CA LYS A 162 -6.13 6.04 -27.30
C LYS A 162 -6.51 6.36 -25.86
N SER A 163 -7.77 6.70 -25.60
CA SER A 163 -8.28 7.06 -24.26
C SER A 163 -8.00 5.98 -23.22
N GLU A 164 -8.22 4.70 -23.56
CA GLU A 164 -7.99 3.56 -22.65
C GLU A 164 -6.53 3.47 -22.17
N LEU A 165 -5.57 3.66 -23.08
CA LEU A 165 -4.15 3.60 -22.73
C LEU A 165 -3.73 4.82 -21.90
N PHE A 166 -4.32 5.98 -22.17
CA PHE A 166 -4.09 7.19 -21.39
C PHE A 166 -4.53 6.99 -19.94
N ASP A 167 -5.74 6.47 -19.72
CA ASP A 167 -6.26 6.20 -18.37
C ASP A 167 -5.43 5.15 -17.65
N LEU A 168 -4.98 4.11 -18.36
CA LEU A 168 -4.09 3.10 -17.80
C LEU A 168 -2.74 3.69 -17.39
N LEU A 169 -2.15 4.59 -18.18
CA LEU A 169 -0.90 5.29 -17.86
C LEU A 169 -1.09 6.22 -16.65
N VAL A 170 -2.19 6.97 -16.58
CA VAL A 170 -2.53 7.82 -15.42
C VAL A 170 -2.58 6.98 -14.16
N ASN A 171 -3.30 5.85 -14.19
CA ASN A 171 -3.41 4.94 -13.06
C ASN A 171 -2.06 4.32 -12.69
N SER A 172 -1.26 3.96 -13.69
CA SER A 172 0.07 3.38 -13.50
C SER A 172 1.08 4.37 -12.93
N CYS A 173 0.93 5.67 -13.20
CA CYS A 173 1.80 6.74 -12.70
C CYS A 173 1.48 7.17 -11.26
N ARG A 174 0.33 6.79 -10.67
CA ARG A 174 -0.03 7.15 -9.29
C ARG A 174 1.04 6.71 -8.29
N GLY A 175 1.39 7.54 -7.32
CA GLY A 175 2.44 7.23 -6.35
C GLY A 175 3.87 7.45 -6.87
N LEU A 176 4.04 8.11 -8.02
CA LEU A 176 5.32 8.61 -8.49
C LEU A 176 5.36 10.14 -8.43
N SER A 177 6.55 10.71 -8.24
CA SER A 177 6.77 12.15 -8.39
C SER A 177 6.60 12.57 -9.86
N LEU A 178 6.25 13.84 -10.10
CA LEU A 178 6.12 14.35 -11.47
C LEU A 178 7.44 14.27 -12.24
N GLU A 179 8.57 14.47 -11.56
CA GLU A 179 9.90 14.32 -12.14
C GLU A 179 10.15 12.89 -12.61
N LYS A 180 9.79 11.90 -11.79
CA LYS A 180 9.94 10.49 -12.15
C LYS A 180 9.02 10.12 -13.31
N ILE A 181 7.78 10.61 -13.33
CA ILE A 181 6.84 10.42 -14.45
C ILE A 181 7.45 10.96 -15.74
N ARG A 182 7.97 12.20 -15.74
CA ARG A 182 8.65 12.79 -16.91
C ARG A 182 9.80 11.91 -17.38
N HIS A 183 10.64 11.45 -16.46
CA HIS A 183 11.78 10.60 -16.77
C HIS A 183 11.36 9.27 -17.41
N LEU A 184 10.33 8.60 -16.87
CA LEU A 184 9.84 7.32 -17.38
C LEU A 184 9.23 7.44 -18.78
N ILE A 185 8.44 8.49 -19.00
CA ILE A 185 7.87 8.77 -20.32
C ILE A 185 8.99 9.08 -21.32
N ALA A 186 9.96 9.92 -20.96
CA ALA A 186 11.11 10.21 -21.82
C ALA A 186 11.94 8.95 -22.14
N LYS A 187 12.17 8.09 -21.14
CA LYS A 187 12.86 6.80 -21.29
C LYS A 187 12.12 5.87 -22.25
N SER A 188 10.79 5.78 -22.15
CA SER A 188 9.98 4.95 -23.05
C SER A 188 9.96 5.45 -24.49
N ILE A 189 9.93 6.77 -24.68
CA ILE A 189 9.95 7.36 -26.04
C ILE A 189 11.31 7.15 -26.69
N THR A 190 12.39 7.29 -25.93
CA THR A 190 13.76 7.10 -26.44
C THR A 190 14.01 5.66 -26.85
N SER A 191 13.47 4.69 -26.11
CA SER A 191 13.71 3.26 -26.38
C SER A 191 12.91 2.70 -27.54
N LYS A 192 11.65 3.13 -27.73
CA LYS A 192 10.74 2.48 -28.71
C LYS A 192 10.02 3.42 -29.68
N ARG A 193 10.23 4.75 -29.61
CA ARG A 193 9.58 5.78 -30.44
C ARG A 193 8.04 5.81 -30.43
N GLN A 194 7.38 4.89 -29.74
CA GLN A 194 5.93 4.86 -29.50
C GLN A 194 5.63 4.46 -28.06
N LEU A 195 4.54 5.00 -27.52
CA LEU A 195 4.01 4.64 -26.21
C LEU A 195 2.93 3.56 -26.40
N ASP A 196 3.19 2.39 -25.85
CA ASP A 196 2.32 1.21 -25.91
C ASP A 196 2.18 0.59 -24.51
N PHE A 197 1.56 -0.59 -24.41
CA PHE A 197 1.43 -1.31 -23.15
C PHE A 197 2.79 -1.62 -22.47
N SER A 198 3.90 -1.62 -23.22
CA SER A 198 5.22 -1.83 -22.63
C SER A 198 5.73 -0.61 -21.84
N THR A 199 5.19 0.59 -22.09
CA THR A 199 5.42 1.77 -21.23
C THR A 199 4.84 1.53 -19.84
N VAL A 200 3.63 0.95 -19.76
CA VAL A 200 2.99 0.60 -18.48
C VAL A 200 3.86 -0.39 -17.73
N GLU A 201 4.39 -1.40 -18.42
CA GLU A 201 5.29 -2.39 -17.82
C GLU A 201 6.57 -1.75 -17.27
N LEU A 202 7.19 -0.81 -18.00
CA LEU A 202 8.35 -0.04 -17.53
C LEU A 202 8.04 0.74 -16.24
N ILE A 203 6.87 1.38 -16.18
CA ILE A 203 6.43 2.14 -15.00
C ILE A 203 6.23 1.19 -13.80
N LEU A 204 5.61 0.03 -14.01
CA LEU A 204 5.42 -0.98 -12.98
C LEU A 204 6.77 -1.56 -12.49
N GLN A 205 7.73 -1.78 -13.38
CA GLN A 205 9.09 -2.22 -13.02
C GLN A 205 9.81 -1.18 -12.14
N GLU A 206 9.67 0.10 -12.45
CA GLU A 206 10.29 1.18 -11.66
C GLU A 206 9.62 1.35 -10.29
N LYS A 207 8.30 1.23 -10.22
CA LYS A 207 7.59 1.12 -8.93
C LYS A 207 8.11 -0.04 -8.10
N ARG A 208 8.29 -1.22 -8.71
CA ARG A 208 8.88 -2.39 -8.04
C ARG A 208 10.26 -2.06 -7.46
N GLN A 209 11.13 -1.37 -8.22
CA GLN A 209 12.45 -1.00 -7.71
C GLN A 209 12.38 -0.03 -6.53
N ILE A 210 11.52 0.99 -6.60
CA ILE A 210 11.33 1.96 -5.51
C ILE A 210 10.84 1.23 -4.26
N ILE A 211 9.84 0.37 -4.40
CA ILE A 211 9.26 -0.39 -3.28
C ILE A 211 10.29 -1.36 -2.70
N SER A 212 11.05 -2.07 -3.54
CA SER A 212 12.09 -3.00 -3.06
C SER A 212 13.19 -2.34 -2.23
N ARG A 213 13.46 -1.04 -2.44
CA ARG A 213 14.46 -0.28 -1.65
C ARG A 213 14.00 0.03 -0.24
N THR A 214 12.70 0.03 0.01
CA THR A 214 12.13 0.31 1.35
C THR A 214 12.36 -0.86 2.30
N GLU A 215 12.74 -2.03 1.76
CA GLU A 215 12.97 -3.29 2.45
C GLU A 215 11.74 -3.87 3.18
N ILE A 216 10.72 -3.09 3.51
CA ILE A 216 9.53 -3.50 4.27
C ILE A 216 8.39 -4.05 3.41
N LEU A 217 8.35 -3.69 2.12
CA LEU A 217 7.32 -4.09 1.18
C LEU A 217 7.94 -4.79 -0.03
N GLU A 218 7.33 -5.89 -0.44
CA GLU A 218 7.67 -6.59 -1.68
C GLU A 218 6.56 -6.35 -2.71
N PHE A 219 6.94 -5.98 -3.93
CA PHE A 219 6.00 -5.86 -5.04
C PHE A 219 5.86 -7.19 -5.76
N TRP A 220 4.70 -7.83 -5.62
CA TRP A 220 4.39 -9.10 -6.27
C TRP A 220 3.68 -8.84 -7.61
N GLN A 221 4.05 -9.60 -8.64
CA GLN A 221 3.25 -9.71 -9.86
C GLN A 221 2.26 -10.85 -9.64
N PRO A 222 0.96 -10.55 -9.50
CA PRO A 222 -0.02 -11.60 -9.34
C PRO A 222 -0.17 -12.35 -10.67
N GLY A 223 -0.12 -13.68 -10.63
CA GLY A 223 -0.30 -14.54 -11.80
C GLY A 223 -1.47 -15.51 -11.67
N GLU A 224 -1.94 -15.70 -10.44
CA GLU A 224 -3.05 -16.57 -10.09
C GLU A 224 -4.39 -15.86 -10.31
N HIS A 225 -5.41 -16.57 -10.77
CA HIS A 225 -6.80 -16.10 -10.90
C HIS A 225 -7.70 -16.71 -9.83
N LEU A 226 -8.86 -16.12 -9.53
CA LEU A 226 -9.81 -16.74 -8.58
C LEU A 226 -10.33 -18.09 -9.09
N ASN A 227 -10.34 -18.29 -10.41
CA ASN A 227 -10.69 -19.58 -11.04
C ASN A 227 -9.64 -20.67 -10.81
N ASP A 228 -8.40 -20.29 -10.46
CA ASP A 228 -7.31 -21.22 -10.12
C ASP A 228 -7.43 -21.73 -8.67
N ILE A 229 -8.45 -21.28 -7.93
CA ILE A 229 -8.74 -21.72 -6.57
C ILE A 229 -9.97 -22.63 -6.63
N GLY A 230 -9.84 -23.92 -6.33
CA GLY A 230 -10.98 -24.82 -6.21
C GLY A 230 -11.83 -24.50 -4.96
N GLY A 231 -13.15 -24.44 -5.10
CA GLY A 231 -14.08 -24.17 -3.99
C GLY A 231 -14.17 -22.70 -3.56
N LEU A 232 -14.50 -22.45 -2.29
CA LEU A 232 -14.61 -21.10 -1.68
C LEU A 232 -15.65 -20.19 -2.35
N ASP A 233 -16.77 -20.75 -2.80
CA ASP A 233 -17.77 -20.03 -3.59
C ASP A 233 -18.41 -18.86 -2.85
N GLY A 234 -18.51 -18.94 -1.51
CA GLY A 234 -19.03 -17.86 -0.67
C GLY A 234 -18.11 -16.64 -0.68
N LEU A 235 -16.80 -16.87 -0.56
CA LEU A 235 -15.77 -15.85 -0.67
C LEU A 235 -15.69 -15.28 -2.09
N LYS A 236 -15.66 -16.13 -3.12
CA LYS A 236 -15.64 -15.70 -4.52
C LYS A 236 -16.85 -14.85 -4.90
N SER A 237 -18.05 -15.27 -4.49
CA SER A 237 -19.28 -14.50 -4.68
C SER A 237 -19.20 -13.13 -4.02
N TRP A 238 -18.67 -13.06 -2.79
CA TRP A 238 -18.49 -11.79 -2.08
C TRP A 238 -17.48 -10.85 -2.75
N LEU A 239 -16.38 -11.41 -3.26
CA LEU A 239 -15.32 -10.67 -3.97
C LEU A 239 -15.82 -10.17 -5.33
N SER A 240 -16.58 -10.98 -6.07
CA SER A 240 -17.10 -10.61 -7.39
C SER A 240 -17.97 -9.35 -7.34
N LYS A 241 -18.81 -9.22 -6.30
CA LYS A 241 -19.65 -8.03 -6.05
C LYS A 241 -18.82 -6.78 -5.74
N ARG A 242 -17.58 -6.94 -5.28
CA ARG A 242 -16.70 -5.85 -4.84
C ARG A 242 -15.64 -5.43 -5.84
N ARG A 243 -15.47 -6.18 -6.94
CA ARG A 243 -14.52 -5.88 -8.00
C ARG A 243 -14.61 -4.44 -8.53
N LEU A 244 -15.83 -3.91 -8.64
CA LEU A 244 -16.08 -2.56 -9.18
C LEU A 244 -16.07 -1.46 -8.11
N HIS A 245 -15.78 -1.75 -6.84
CA HIS A 245 -15.76 -0.72 -5.77
C HIS A 245 -14.68 0.36 -5.98
N PHE A 246 -13.69 0.09 -6.82
CA PHE A 246 -12.61 1.02 -7.14
C PHE A 246 -12.97 1.97 -8.30
N SER A 247 -14.16 1.82 -8.88
CA SER A 247 -14.63 2.66 -9.98
C SER A 247 -15.11 4.04 -9.51
N GLU A 248 -15.05 5.02 -10.42
CA GLU A 248 -15.64 6.34 -10.17
C GLU A 248 -17.16 6.26 -9.95
N SER A 249 -17.84 5.33 -10.61
CA SER A 249 -19.26 5.03 -10.37
C SER A 249 -19.53 4.60 -8.93
N ALA A 250 -18.68 3.76 -8.32
CA ALA A 250 -18.83 3.36 -6.93
C ALA A 250 -18.67 4.56 -5.97
N LYS A 251 -17.72 5.44 -6.27
CA LYS A 251 -17.51 6.68 -5.51
C LYS A 251 -18.71 7.63 -5.62
N ASN A 252 -19.25 7.81 -6.83
CA ASN A 252 -20.42 8.66 -7.08
C ASN A 252 -21.70 8.11 -6.46
N TYR A 253 -21.84 6.78 -6.39
CA TYR A 253 -22.92 6.12 -5.65
C TYR A 253 -22.81 6.33 -4.12
N GLY A 254 -21.62 6.67 -3.62
CA GLY A 254 -21.38 6.84 -2.19
C GLY A 254 -21.00 5.56 -1.46
N LEU A 255 -20.44 4.56 -2.17
CA LEU A 255 -19.91 3.38 -1.50
C LEU A 255 -18.70 3.76 -0.65
N PRO A 256 -18.59 3.23 0.59
CA PRO A 256 -17.40 3.43 1.39
C PRO A 256 -16.20 2.75 0.74
N VAL A 257 -15.03 3.31 1.00
CA VAL A 257 -13.75 2.72 0.55
C VAL A 257 -13.60 1.35 1.21
N PRO A 258 -13.39 0.28 0.42
CA PRO A 258 -13.26 -1.06 0.99
C PRO A 258 -12.00 -1.13 1.85
N ARG A 259 -12.14 -1.71 3.05
CA ARG A 259 -11.04 -1.86 3.99
C ARG A 259 -10.19 -3.07 3.66
N GLY A 260 -10.82 -4.21 3.46
CA GLY A 260 -10.11 -5.47 3.35
C GLY A 260 -10.86 -6.65 3.95
N ILE A 261 -10.19 -7.80 3.91
CA ILE A 261 -10.65 -9.07 4.46
C ILE A 261 -9.58 -9.69 5.36
N LEU A 262 -10.04 -10.35 6.43
CA LEU A 262 -9.21 -11.25 7.22
C LEU A 262 -9.59 -12.70 6.88
N LEU A 263 -8.63 -13.45 6.34
CA LEU A 263 -8.77 -14.87 6.03
C LEU A 263 -8.21 -15.69 7.19
N VAL A 264 -9.09 -16.34 7.94
CA VAL A 264 -8.72 -17.23 9.05
C VAL A 264 -8.98 -18.66 8.61
N GLY A 265 -8.06 -19.59 8.85
CA GLY A 265 -8.36 -20.99 8.53
C GLY A 265 -7.18 -21.91 8.66
N VAL A 266 -7.42 -23.19 8.41
CA VAL A 266 -6.38 -24.24 8.47
C VAL A 266 -5.26 -23.94 7.45
N GLN A 267 -4.03 -24.33 7.76
CA GLN A 267 -2.91 -24.18 6.83
C GLN A 267 -3.22 -24.92 5.51
N GLY A 268 -2.80 -24.35 4.37
CA GLY A 268 -2.98 -25.00 3.06
C GLY A 268 -4.36 -24.84 2.41
N THR A 269 -5.29 -24.04 2.98
CA THR A 269 -6.64 -23.81 2.42
C THR A 269 -6.72 -22.68 1.38
N GLY A 270 -5.58 -22.17 0.89
CA GLY A 270 -5.55 -21.18 -0.20
C GLY A 270 -5.62 -19.71 0.22
N LYS A 271 -5.40 -19.37 1.50
CA LYS A 271 -5.39 -17.99 2.01
C LYS A 271 -4.44 -17.05 1.24
N SER A 272 -3.16 -17.41 1.13
CA SER A 272 -2.16 -16.60 0.42
C SER A 272 -2.42 -16.54 -1.08
N MET A 273 -2.90 -17.64 -1.67
CA MET A 273 -3.29 -17.71 -3.10
C MET A 273 -4.48 -16.79 -3.40
N THR A 274 -5.43 -16.68 -2.46
CA THR A 274 -6.57 -15.76 -2.57
C THR A 274 -6.11 -14.30 -2.66
N ALA A 275 -5.12 -13.88 -1.86
CA ALA A 275 -4.60 -12.51 -1.91
C ALA A 275 -4.04 -12.17 -3.30
N LYS A 276 -3.30 -13.12 -3.90
CA LYS A 276 -2.74 -12.97 -5.25
C LYS A 276 -3.83 -12.95 -6.32
N ALA A 277 -4.80 -13.86 -6.22
CA ALA A 277 -5.92 -13.94 -7.13
C ALA A 277 -6.79 -12.67 -7.14
N ILE A 278 -7.03 -12.07 -5.97
CA ILE A 278 -7.76 -10.80 -5.85
C ILE A 278 -7.01 -9.69 -6.61
N ALA A 279 -5.70 -9.57 -6.38
CA ALA A 279 -4.90 -8.54 -7.03
C ALA A 279 -4.89 -8.71 -8.56
N ASN A 280 -4.77 -9.95 -9.06
CA ASN A 280 -4.81 -10.24 -10.50
C ASN A 280 -6.17 -9.88 -11.11
N ASP A 281 -7.26 -10.43 -10.56
CA ASP A 281 -8.59 -10.30 -11.15
C ASP A 281 -9.13 -8.85 -11.07
N TRP A 282 -8.64 -8.07 -10.10
CA TRP A 282 -8.98 -6.66 -9.95
C TRP A 282 -8.01 -5.74 -10.68
N PHE A 283 -6.97 -6.28 -11.34
CA PHE A 283 -5.91 -5.53 -12.02
C PHE A 283 -5.22 -4.51 -11.10
N LEU A 284 -5.01 -4.89 -9.84
CA LEU A 284 -4.39 -4.04 -8.82
C LEU A 284 -2.97 -4.51 -8.51
N PRO A 285 -2.04 -3.58 -8.21
CA PRO A 285 -0.75 -3.92 -7.65
C PRO A 285 -0.88 -4.74 -6.36
N LEU A 286 -0.04 -5.77 -6.18
CA LEU A 286 0.05 -6.53 -4.94
C LEU A 286 1.31 -6.14 -4.17
N LEU A 287 1.11 -5.60 -2.97
CA LEU A 287 2.16 -5.31 -2.01
C LEU A 287 2.13 -6.37 -0.91
N ARG A 288 3.22 -7.08 -0.67
CA ARG A 288 3.35 -8.00 0.47
C ARG A 288 4.17 -7.33 1.57
N LEU A 289 3.63 -7.32 2.79
CA LEU A 289 4.36 -6.87 3.97
C LEU A 289 5.33 -7.97 4.42
N ASP A 290 6.62 -7.62 4.52
CA ASP A 290 7.60 -8.45 5.23
C ASP A 290 7.52 -8.12 6.72
N THR A 291 6.83 -8.99 7.46
CA THR A 291 6.64 -8.81 8.89
C THR A 291 7.92 -9.05 9.70
N GLY A 292 8.85 -9.87 9.20
CA GLY A 292 10.15 -10.07 9.84
C GLY A 292 10.97 -8.78 9.82
N ARG A 293 10.96 -8.08 8.68
CA ARG A 293 11.59 -6.75 8.55
C ARG A 293 10.81 -5.64 9.23
N LEU A 294 9.51 -5.79 9.48
CA LEU A 294 8.79 -4.79 10.28
C LEU A 294 9.33 -4.72 11.73
N PHE A 295 9.69 -5.86 12.31
CA PHE A 295 10.12 -5.97 13.71
C PHE A 295 11.64 -6.12 13.91
N GLY A 296 12.43 -6.33 12.85
CA GLY A 296 13.89 -6.42 12.98
C GLY A 296 14.55 -5.04 13.15
N GLY A 297 15.34 -4.82 14.21
CA GLY A 297 16.15 -3.60 14.36
C GLY A 297 16.18 -3.03 15.78
N VAL A 298 16.55 -1.75 15.87
CA VAL A 298 16.68 -1.01 17.15
C VAL A 298 15.29 -0.52 17.62
N VAL A 299 15.10 -0.43 18.94
CA VAL A 299 13.86 0.08 19.58
C VAL A 299 13.40 1.39 18.93
N GLY A 300 12.16 1.40 18.41
CA GLY A 300 11.54 2.56 17.75
C GLY A 300 11.53 2.52 16.22
N GLU A 301 12.35 1.68 15.58
CA GLU A 301 12.33 1.55 14.11
C GLU A 301 11.03 0.94 13.58
N SER A 302 10.41 0.01 14.30
CA SER A 302 9.16 -0.64 13.89
C SER A 302 7.98 0.34 13.80
N GLU A 303 7.90 1.33 14.69
CA GLU A 303 6.88 2.39 14.63
C GLU A 303 7.08 3.31 13.41
N ARG A 304 8.34 3.57 13.01
CA ARG A 304 8.62 4.32 11.79
C ARG A 304 8.25 3.49 10.56
N ARG A 305 8.65 2.22 10.52
CA ARG A 305 8.42 1.31 9.40
C ARG A 305 6.94 1.05 9.13
N ILE A 306 6.09 0.96 10.15
CA ILE A 306 4.65 0.82 9.93
C ILE A 306 4.03 2.09 9.32
N ARG A 307 4.49 3.28 9.72
CA ARG A 307 4.03 4.54 9.10
C ARG A 307 4.51 4.65 7.66
N GLU A 308 5.77 4.29 7.42
CA GLU A 308 6.34 4.23 6.08
C GLU A 308 5.58 3.24 5.18
N MET A 309 5.24 2.04 5.70
CA MET A 309 4.40 1.06 5.00
C MET A 309 3.05 1.66 4.60
N ILE A 310 2.40 2.37 5.52
CA ILE A 310 1.11 3.03 5.29
C ILE A 310 1.26 4.09 4.21
N GLU A 311 2.22 5.00 4.34
CA GLU A 311 2.47 6.08 3.38
C GLU A 311 2.72 5.54 1.96
N ILE A 312 3.56 4.51 1.84
CA ILE A 312 3.84 3.86 0.55
C ILE A 312 2.56 3.22 -0.01
N SER A 313 1.84 2.46 0.80
CA SER A 313 0.61 1.78 0.35
C SER A 313 -0.46 2.78 -0.10
N GLU A 314 -0.67 3.86 0.64
CA GLU A 314 -1.63 4.92 0.27
C GLU A 314 -1.19 5.67 -0.99
N SER A 315 0.11 5.93 -1.15
CA SER A 315 0.64 6.56 -2.35
C SER A 315 0.40 5.74 -3.63
N LEU A 316 0.43 4.41 -3.51
CA LEU A 316 0.23 3.47 -4.60
C LEU A 316 -1.23 3.12 -4.85
N SER A 317 -2.14 3.72 -4.10
CA SER A 317 -3.58 3.49 -4.23
C SER A 317 -4.10 3.81 -5.65
N PRO A 318 -4.94 2.93 -6.26
CA PRO A 318 -5.51 1.72 -5.69
C PRO A 318 -4.56 0.50 -5.72
N CYS A 319 -4.49 -0.25 -4.62
CA CYS A 319 -3.65 -1.46 -4.52
C CYS A 319 -4.20 -2.49 -3.52
N VAL A 320 -3.66 -3.70 -3.57
CA VAL A 320 -3.87 -4.76 -2.56
C VAL A 320 -2.65 -4.82 -1.65
N LEU A 321 -2.86 -4.75 -0.33
CA LEU A 321 -1.83 -4.99 0.68
C LEU A 321 -2.06 -6.34 1.33
N TRP A 322 -1.17 -7.29 1.11
CA TRP A 322 -1.17 -8.61 1.71
C TRP A 322 -0.30 -8.64 2.97
N ILE A 323 -0.93 -8.97 4.09
CA ILE A 323 -0.29 -9.22 5.39
C ILE A 323 -0.43 -10.71 5.70
N ASP A 324 0.67 -11.44 5.53
CA ASP A 324 0.72 -12.87 5.75
C ASP A 324 0.92 -13.19 7.24
N GLU A 325 0.28 -14.25 7.71
CA GLU A 325 0.40 -14.76 9.09
C GLU A 325 0.43 -13.65 10.17
N ILE A 326 -0.59 -12.78 10.14
CA ILE A 326 -0.67 -11.59 11.00
C ILE A 326 -0.58 -11.95 12.48
N GLU A 327 -1.08 -13.12 12.88
CA GLU A 327 -0.94 -13.61 14.24
C GLU A 327 0.53 -13.81 14.64
N LYS A 328 1.38 -14.40 13.80
CA LYS A 328 2.78 -14.68 14.22
C LYS A 328 3.57 -13.41 14.52
N SER A 329 3.20 -12.33 13.86
CA SER A 329 3.95 -11.08 13.86
C SER A 329 3.50 -10.13 14.98
N PHE A 330 2.24 -10.24 15.40
CA PHE A 330 1.61 -9.27 16.31
C PHE A 330 1.24 -9.85 17.69
N THR A 331 1.65 -11.09 17.99
CA THR A 331 1.16 -11.84 19.17
C THR A 331 2.26 -12.36 20.08
N SER A 332 3.51 -11.90 19.92
CA SER A 332 4.60 -12.24 20.82
C SER A 332 4.48 -11.46 22.14
N THR A 333 3.62 -11.97 23.05
CA THR A 333 3.36 -11.40 24.37
C THR A 333 4.19 -12.01 25.51
N THR A 334 5.18 -12.87 25.24
CA THR A 334 5.87 -13.65 26.30
C THR A 334 7.33 -13.30 26.56
N GLN A 335 7.95 -12.37 25.82
CA GLN A 335 9.30 -11.88 26.16
C GLN A 335 9.23 -10.45 26.72
N THR A 336 9.72 -10.31 27.95
CA THR A 336 9.57 -9.20 28.91
C THR A 336 10.23 -7.86 28.52
N GLY A 337 10.52 -7.61 27.25
CA GLY A 337 11.15 -6.38 26.75
C GLY A 337 10.41 -5.65 25.60
N ASP A 338 9.82 -6.39 24.66
CA ASP A 338 9.35 -5.83 23.37
C ASP A 338 7.82 -5.69 23.24
N SER A 339 7.06 -6.15 24.24
CA SER A 339 5.59 -6.19 24.20
C SER A 339 4.94 -4.80 23.99
N GLY A 340 5.58 -3.74 24.46
CA GLY A 340 5.12 -2.36 24.25
C GLY A 340 5.19 -1.91 22.79
N THR A 341 6.24 -2.30 22.07
CA THR A 341 6.47 -1.87 20.68
C THR A 341 5.47 -2.55 19.75
N THR A 342 5.32 -3.88 19.84
CA THR A 342 4.39 -4.64 19.00
C THR A 342 2.95 -4.16 19.13
N ASN A 343 2.50 -3.86 20.36
CA ASN A 343 1.16 -3.34 20.61
C ASN A 343 0.93 -1.94 20.00
N ARG A 344 1.93 -1.06 20.03
CA ARG A 344 1.82 0.28 19.40
C ARG A 344 1.78 0.18 17.87
N VAL A 345 2.61 -0.69 17.29
CA VAL A 345 2.61 -0.95 15.84
C VAL A 345 1.25 -1.50 15.40
N LEU A 346 0.72 -2.49 16.12
CA LEU A 346 -0.61 -3.03 15.85
C LEU A 346 -1.70 -1.97 16.01
N SER A 347 -1.64 -1.16 17.07
CA SER A 347 -2.60 -0.07 17.31
C SER A 347 -2.59 0.94 16.15
N THR A 348 -1.40 1.24 15.62
CA THR A 348 -1.24 2.12 14.43
C THR A 348 -1.90 1.50 13.21
N LEU A 349 -1.62 0.22 12.92
CA LEU A 349 -2.23 -0.52 11.81
C LEU A 349 -3.75 -0.56 11.92
N LEU A 350 -4.28 -0.88 13.10
CA LEU A 350 -5.73 -0.94 13.34
C LEU A 350 -6.38 0.42 13.16
N THR A 351 -5.78 1.47 13.72
CA THR A 351 -6.28 2.86 13.59
C THR A 351 -6.37 3.26 12.12
N TRP A 352 -5.30 3.02 11.36
CA TRP A 352 -5.29 3.22 9.92
C TRP A 352 -6.38 2.41 9.20
N LEU A 353 -6.55 1.12 9.49
CA LEU A 353 -7.60 0.29 8.88
C LEU A 353 -9.02 0.88 9.05
N ALA A 354 -9.32 1.52 10.18
CA ALA A 354 -10.63 2.12 10.39
C ALA A 354 -10.82 3.46 9.68
N GLU A 355 -9.76 4.27 9.61
CA GLU A 355 -9.83 5.68 9.21
C GLU A 355 -9.38 5.94 7.77
N LYS A 356 -8.68 4.99 7.14
CA LYS A 356 -8.11 5.16 5.81
C LYS A 356 -9.15 5.57 4.77
N LYS A 357 -8.78 6.54 3.94
CA LYS A 357 -9.56 7.02 2.80
C LYS A 357 -8.96 6.58 1.46
N ALA A 358 -7.71 6.13 1.46
CA ALA A 358 -7.06 5.56 0.29
C ALA A 358 -7.66 4.18 -0.03
N PHE A 359 -7.79 3.87 -1.32
CA PHE A 359 -8.21 2.57 -1.84
C PHE A 359 -7.09 1.53 -1.71
N VAL A 360 -6.72 1.20 -0.47
CA VAL A 360 -5.79 0.11 -0.15
C VAL A 360 -6.60 -1.05 0.38
N PHE A 361 -6.78 -2.12 -0.41
CA PHE A 361 -7.54 -3.28 0.02
C PHE A 361 -6.63 -4.24 0.79
N VAL A 362 -6.83 -4.39 2.10
CA VAL A 362 -5.96 -5.20 2.94
C VAL A 362 -6.44 -6.65 2.97
N VAL A 363 -5.59 -7.59 2.56
CA VAL A 363 -5.82 -9.03 2.72
C VAL A 363 -4.90 -9.53 3.83
N ALA A 364 -5.44 -9.72 5.02
CA ALA A 364 -4.70 -10.31 6.14
C ALA A 364 -5.01 -11.80 6.22
N THR A 365 -4.01 -12.62 6.54
CA THR A 365 -4.21 -14.07 6.73
C THR A 365 -3.83 -14.48 8.14
N ALA A 366 -4.54 -15.46 8.70
CA ALA A 366 -4.18 -16.10 9.95
C ALA A 366 -4.44 -17.61 9.94
N ASN A 367 -3.54 -18.36 10.59
CA ASN A 367 -3.64 -19.81 10.77
C ASN A 367 -4.11 -20.20 12.18
N ALA A 368 -3.78 -19.40 13.21
CA ALA A 368 -4.10 -19.71 14.60
C ALA A 368 -4.91 -18.60 15.27
N LEU A 369 -6.04 -18.98 15.87
CA LEU A 369 -6.96 -18.02 16.50
C LEU A 369 -6.61 -17.59 17.90
N GLU A 370 -6.01 -18.49 18.68
CA GLU A 370 -5.66 -18.24 20.08
C GLU A 370 -4.77 -16.99 20.23
N ASN A 371 -4.06 -16.65 19.15
CA ASN A 371 -3.14 -15.54 19.08
C ASN A 371 -3.81 -14.26 18.53
N ILE A 372 -4.92 -14.34 17.78
CA ILE A 372 -5.53 -13.15 17.18
C ILE A 372 -6.14 -12.26 18.26
N GLN A 373 -5.63 -11.02 18.37
CA GLN A 373 -6.19 -10.03 19.27
C GLN A 373 -7.64 -9.68 18.89
N LEU A 374 -8.54 -9.58 19.88
CA LEU A 374 -9.97 -9.29 19.67
C LEU A 374 -10.19 -7.97 18.92
N GLU A 375 -9.26 -7.03 19.05
CA GLU A 375 -9.22 -5.74 18.38
C GLU A 375 -9.21 -5.85 16.85
N LEU A 376 -8.58 -6.90 16.29
CA LEU A 376 -8.57 -7.18 14.84
C LEU A 376 -9.94 -7.63 14.33
N ILE A 377 -10.72 -8.29 15.18
CA ILE A 377 -12.01 -8.91 14.83
C ILE A 377 -13.16 -7.89 14.93
N ARG A 378 -12.92 -6.72 15.53
CA ARG A 378 -13.96 -5.68 15.68
C ARG A 378 -14.42 -5.17 14.31
N LYS A 379 -15.75 -5.08 14.15
CA LYS A 379 -16.37 -4.47 12.96
C LYS A 379 -15.79 -3.08 12.72
N GLY A 380 -15.49 -2.79 11.46
CA GLY A 380 -14.91 -1.52 11.06
C GLY A 380 -13.39 -1.52 10.88
N ARG A 381 -12.70 -2.65 11.13
CA ARG A 381 -11.28 -2.83 10.77
C ARG A 381 -11.13 -3.58 9.45
N PHE A 382 -11.84 -4.70 9.32
CA PHE A 382 -12.06 -5.39 8.06
C PHE A 382 -13.53 -5.27 7.64
N ASP A 383 -13.80 -5.37 6.35
CA ASP A 383 -15.17 -5.39 5.83
C ASP A 383 -15.84 -6.72 6.13
N GLU A 384 -15.05 -7.80 6.11
CA GLU A 384 -15.52 -9.16 6.40
C GLU A 384 -14.35 -10.01 6.92
N ILE A 385 -14.70 -11.00 7.73
CA ILE A 385 -13.79 -12.06 8.16
C ILE A 385 -14.30 -13.35 7.55
N PHE A 386 -13.43 -14.07 6.85
CA PHE A 386 -13.76 -15.34 6.23
C PHE A 386 -13.03 -16.48 6.94
N PHE A 387 -13.80 -17.48 7.35
CA PHE A 387 -13.26 -18.75 7.80
C PHE A 387 -13.12 -19.71 6.63
N LEU A 388 -11.89 -20.14 6.37
CA LEU A 388 -11.52 -21.12 5.34
C LEU A 388 -11.26 -22.46 6.05
N ASP A 389 -12.31 -23.27 6.11
CA ASP A 389 -12.25 -24.63 6.64
C ASP A 389 -11.56 -25.58 5.66
N LEU A 390 -11.38 -26.84 6.07
CA LEU A 390 -11.00 -27.93 5.18
C LEU A 390 -12.05 -28.08 4.08
N PRO A 391 -11.62 -28.32 2.82
CA PRO A 391 -12.52 -28.38 1.70
C PRO A 391 -13.49 -29.55 1.82
N THR A 392 -14.75 -29.29 1.49
CA THR A 392 -15.80 -30.32 1.36
C THR A 392 -15.47 -31.30 0.23
N LYS A 393 -16.18 -32.42 0.13
CA LYS A 393 -15.98 -33.39 -0.97
C LYS A 393 -16.10 -32.72 -2.35
N ASN A 394 -17.11 -31.87 -2.53
CA ASN A 394 -17.31 -31.15 -3.80
C ASN A 394 -16.19 -30.15 -4.07
N GLU A 395 -15.72 -29.43 -3.06
CA GLU A 395 -14.59 -28.51 -3.22
C GLU A 395 -13.29 -29.25 -3.51
N ARG A 396 -13.04 -30.41 -2.88
CA ARG A 396 -11.88 -31.25 -3.20
C ARG A 396 -11.90 -31.72 -4.64
N LYS A 397 -13.07 -32.09 -5.16
CA LYS A 397 -13.25 -32.41 -6.59
C LYS A 397 -12.83 -31.22 -7.47
N SER A 398 -13.30 -30.01 -7.15
CA SER A 398 -12.91 -28.79 -7.87
C SER A 398 -11.41 -28.48 -7.73
N ILE A 399 -10.81 -28.74 -6.57
CA ILE A 399 -9.37 -28.58 -6.35
C ILE A 399 -8.58 -29.55 -7.24
N PHE A 400 -8.94 -30.85 -7.25
CA PHE A 400 -8.29 -31.83 -8.13
C PHE A 400 -8.40 -31.42 -9.61
N GLU A 401 -9.58 -31.01 -10.06
CA GLU A 401 -9.80 -30.54 -11.43
C GLU A 401 -8.86 -29.38 -11.78
N VAL A 402 -8.79 -28.34 -10.95
CA VAL A 402 -7.94 -27.17 -11.20
C VAL A 402 -6.45 -27.54 -11.19
N GLN A 403 -6.00 -28.36 -10.22
CA GLN A 403 -4.60 -28.76 -10.14
C GLN A 403 -4.20 -29.65 -11.33
N LEU A 404 -5.04 -30.61 -11.72
CA LEU A 404 -4.78 -31.48 -12.86
C LEU A 404 -4.81 -30.71 -14.18
N LYS A 405 -5.72 -29.74 -14.37
CA LYS A 405 -5.68 -28.83 -15.53
C LYS A 405 -4.38 -28.04 -15.59
N THR A 406 -3.83 -27.65 -14.44
CA THR A 406 -2.54 -26.95 -14.38
C THR A 406 -1.38 -27.86 -14.81
N PHE A 407 -1.31 -29.10 -14.34
CA PHE A 407 -0.20 -30.01 -14.65
C PHE A 407 -0.36 -30.76 -15.99
N ARG A 408 -1.59 -31.04 -16.41
CA ARG A 408 -1.98 -31.84 -17.59
C ARG A 408 -3.21 -31.23 -18.29
N PRO A 409 -3.07 -30.05 -18.91
CA PRO A 409 -4.19 -29.33 -19.50
C PRO A 409 -4.95 -30.11 -20.59
N GLU A 410 -4.26 -30.98 -21.33
CA GLU A 410 -4.84 -31.76 -22.44
C GLU A 410 -5.43 -33.11 -22.02
N SER A 411 -5.12 -33.58 -20.81
CA SER A 411 -5.42 -34.97 -20.39
C SER A 411 -5.96 -35.10 -18.97
N TRP A 412 -6.30 -33.99 -18.32
CA TRP A 412 -6.85 -33.98 -16.95
C TRP A 412 -8.15 -34.80 -16.81
N GLU A 413 -8.92 -34.97 -17.89
CA GLU A 413 -10.17 -35.74 -17.91
C GLU A 413 -9.95 -37.25 -17.73
N LEU A 414 -8.72 -37.74 -17.97
CA LEU A 414 -8.36 -39.15 -17.78
C LEU A 414 -8.28 -39.56 -16.31
N TYR A 415 -8.28 -38.60 -15.38
CA TYR A 415 -8.15 -38.84 -13.96
C TYR A 415 -9.51 -38.86 -13.28
N ASP A 416 -9.82 -39.91 -12.52
CA ASP A 416 -11.07 -39.97 -11.74
C ASP A 416 -11.04 -39.06 -10.50
N ILE A 417 -11.39 -37.79 -10.72
CA ILE A 417 -11.50 -36.79 -9.64
C ILE A 417 -12.60 -37.10 -8.62
N ASN A 418 -13.60 -37.93 -8.97
CA ASN A 418 -14.66 -38.31 -8.03
C ASN A 418 -14.12 -39.32 -7.02
N GLU A 419 -13.39 -40.33 -7.47
CA GLU A 419 -12.69 -41.29 -6.62
C GLU A 419 -11.69 -40.57 -5.70
N LEU A 420 -10.81 -39.74 -6.28
CA LEU A 420 -9.80 -39.00 -5.52
C LEU A 420 -10.42 -38.09 -4.45
N SER A 421 -11.53 -37.42 -4.74
CA SER A 421 -12.23 -36.57 -3.76
C SER A 421 -12.83 -37.36 -2.58
N GLN A 422 -13.19 -38.63 -2.79
CA GLN A 422 -13.72 -39.52 -1.75
C GLN A 422 -12.62 -40.03 -0.82
N LEU A 423 -11.45 -40.35 -1.38
CA LEU A 423 -10.31 -40.90 -0.65
C LEU A 423 -9.52 -39.84 0.13
N THR A 424 -9.82 -38.56 -0.05
CA THR A 424 -9.08 -37.44 0.57
C THR A 424 -9.84 -36.65 1.64
N PRO A 425 -10.61 -37.27 2.57
CA PRO A 425 -11.21 -36.51 3.65
C PRO A 425 -10.13 -35.86 4.52
N SER A 426 -10.38 -34.61 4.93
CA SER A 426 -9.50 -33.80 5.78
C SER A 426 -8.16 -33.36 5.15
N PHE A 427 -7.93 -33.61 3.86
CA PHE A 427 -6.80 -33.01 3.14
C PHE A 427 -7.10 -31.56 2.75
N SER A 428 -6.12 -30.68 2.94
CA SER A 428 -6.15 -29.30 2.46
C SER A 428 -5.82 -29.22 0.96
N GLY A 429 -6.08 -28.07 0.34
CA GLY A 429 -5.76 -27.87 -1.09
C GLY A 429 -4.26 -27.97 -1.39
N ALA A 430 -3.42 -27.52 -0.47
CA ALA A 430 -1.97 -27.65 -0.60
C ALA A 430 -1.51 -29.12 -0.53
N GLU A 431 -2.09 -29.92 0.37
CA GLU A 431 -1.76 -31.35 0.45
C GLU A 431 -2.27 -32.12 -0.78
N ILE A 432 -3.47 -31.80 -1.29
CA ILE A 432 -3.96 -32.36 -2.56
C ILE A 432 -2.99 -32.08 -3.72
N LYS A 433 -2.50 -30.84 -3.82
CA LYS A 433 -1.49 -30.48 -4.81
C LYS A 433 -0.22 -31.30 -4.63
N GLN A 434 0.24 -31.49 -3.39
CA GLN A 434 1.45 -32.25 -3.10
C GLN A 434 1.29 -33.73 -3.47
N LEU A 435 0.13 -34.35 -3.21
CA LEU A 435 -0.16 -35.73 -3.61
C LEU A 435 -0.01 -35.93 -5.13
N ILE A 436 -0.48 -34.97 -5.92
CA ILE A 436 -0.35 -35.01 -7.39
C ILE A 436 1.13 -34.90 -7.78
N ILE A 437 1.88 -33.98 -7.17
CA ILE A 437 3.31 -33.78 -7.44
C ILE A 437 4.11 -35.04 -7.10
N GLU A 438 3.83 -35.69 -5.97
CA GLU A 438 4.53 -36.90 -5.55
C GLU A 438 4.24 -38.06 -6.50
N ALA A 439 2.97 -38.24 -6.88
CA ALA A 439 2.57 -39.22 -7.89
C ALA A 439 3.27 -38.97 -9.25
N MET A 440 3.44 -37.70 -9.63
CA MET A 440 4.20 -37.32 -10.83
C MET A 440 5.69 -37.71 -10.71
N TYR A 441 6.33 -37.45 -9.57
CA TYR A 441 7.73 -37.86 -9.35
C TYR A 441 7.90 -39.37 -9.43
N GLN A 442 7.01 -40.12 -8.78
CA GLN A 442 7.05 -41.58 -8.79
C GLN A 442 6.92 -42.13 -10.21
N ALA A 443 5.90 -41.71 -10.97
CA ALA A 443 5.71 -42.17 -12.33
C ALA A 443 6.85 -41.75 -13.27
N PHE A 444 7.37 -40.53 -13.12
CA PHE A 444 8.51 -40.05 -13.88
C PHE A 444 9.76 -40.88 -13.64
N SER A 445 10.03 -41.27 -12.38
CA SER A 445 11.16 -42.15 -12.03
C SER A 445 11.06 -43.53 -12.69
N GLU A 446 9.84 -43.99 -12.96
CA GLU A 446 9.53 -45.24 -13.65
C GLU A 446 9.47 -45.09 -15.19
N GLY A 447 9.72 -43.90 -15.74
CA GLY A 447 9.72 -43.64 -17.18
C GLY A 447 8.34 -43.70 -17.83
N ARG A 448 7.27 -43.43 -17.07
CA ARG A 448 5.88 -43.48 -17.54
C ARG A 448 5.07 -42.27 -17.10
N GLU A 449 3.91 -42.09 -17.70
CA GLU A 449 2.93 -41.09 -17.27
C GLU A 449 2.22 -41.51 -15.97
N PHE A 450 1.90 -40.55 -15.10
CA PHE A 450 1.18 -40.82 -13.85
C PHE A 450 -0.32 -40.96 -14.10
N LYS A 451 -0.97 -41.83 -13.33
CA LYS A 451 -2.40 -42.16 -13.42
C LYS A 451 -3.08 -41.93 -12.08
N THR A 452 -4.42 -41.99 -12.06
CA THR A 452 -5.22 -41.92 -10.82
C THR A 452 -4.69 -42.84 -9.73
N GLN A 453 -4.32 -44.07 -10.09
CA GLN A 453 -3.83 -45.07 -9.14
C GLN A 453 -2.51 -44.67 -8.45
N ASP A 454 -1.67 -43.85 -9.08
CA ASP A 454 -0.46 -43.34 -8.43
C ASP A 454 -0.82 -42.31 -7.35
N ILE A 455 -1.79 -41.43 -7.63
CA ILE A 455 -2.29 -40.48 -6.63
C ILE A 455 -2.95 -41.23 -5.47
N VAL A 456 -3.71 -42.31 -5.74
CA VAL A 456 -4.31 -43.16 -4.70
C VAL A 456 -3.24 -43.77 -3.78
N LYS A 457 -2.14 -44.28 -4.33
CA LYS A 457 -1.02 -44.79 -3.52
C LYS A 457 -0.43 -43.70 -2.62
N GLU A 458 -0.25 -42.49 -3.14
CA GLU A 458 0.25 -41.38 -2.34
C GLU A 458 -0.72 -40.95 -1.25
N ILE A 459 -2.03 -41.06 -1.49
CA ILE A 459 -3.05 -40.81 -0.47
C ILE A 459 -2.91 -41.80 0.69
N ASP A 460 -2.71 -43.09 0.40
CA ASP A 460 -2.56 -44.14 1.41
C ASP A 460 -1.27 -43.98 2.23
N ASN A 461 -0.21 -43.46 1.61
CA ASN A 461 1.07 -43.19 2.27
C ASN A 461 1.10 -41.89 3.08
N SER A 462 0.08 -41.04 2.94
CA SER A 462 0.05 -39.69 3.51
C SER A 462 -0.88 -39.58 4.72
N ILE A 463 -0.44 -38.83 5.73
CA ILE A 463 -1.27 -38.48 6.89
C ILE A 463 -1.63 -36.99 6.80
N PRO A 464 -2.92 -36.62 6.66
CA PRO A 464 -3.34 -35.23 6.64
C PRO A 464 -2.91 -34.46 7.89
N LEU A 465 -2.43 -33.24 7.70
CA LEU A 465 -2.03 -32.34 8.79
C LEU A 465 -3.19 -32.08 9.76
N ALA A 466 -4.41 -32.00 9.24
CA ALA A 466 -5.61 -31.86 10.07
C ALA A 466 -5.83 -33.02 11.04
N LYS A 467 -5.35 -34.24 10.72
CA LYS A 467 -5.39 -35.38 11.65
C LYS A 467 -4.29 -35.30 12.69
N LEU A 468 -3.14 -34.72 12.37
CA LEU A 468 -2.05 -34.48 13.33
C LEU A 468 -2.38 -33.35 14.31
N GLN A 469 -3.14 -32.34 13.87
CA GLN A 469 -3.48 -31.15 14.65
C GLN A 469 -4.99 -31.05 14.97
N GLN A 470 -5.63 -32.18 15.27
CA GLN A 470 -7.09 -32.25 15.47
C GLN A 470 -7.62 -31.24 16.49
N GLU A 471 -6.95 -31.10 17.64
CA GLU A 471 -7.40 -30.18 18.69
C GLU A 471 -7.42 -28.72 18.20
N SER A 472 -6.38 -28.30 17.49
CA SER A 472 -6.28 -26.94 16.94
C SER A 472 -7.35 -26.67 15.88
N VAL A 473 -7.57 -27.65 14.99
CA VAL A 473 -8.61 -27.55 13.95
C VAL A 473 -10.01 -27.49 14.56
N GLN A 474 -10.30 -28.33 15.57
CA GLN A 474 -11.59 -28.32 16.27
C GLN A 474 -11.86 -27.01 16.98
N LYS A 475 -10.85 -26.43 17.65
CA LYS A 475 -10.96 -25.10 18.27
C LYS A 475 -11.25 -24.02 17.24
N LEU A 476 -10.56 -24.03 16.10
CA LEU A 476 -10.80 -23.11 14.98
C LEU A 476 -12.25 -23.21 14.46
N GLN A 477 -12.73 -24.44 14.21
CA GLN A 477 -14.08 -24.70 13.73
C GLN A 477 -15.16 -24.32 14.76
N ALA A 478 -14.95 -24.63 16.04
CA ALA A 478 -15.87 -24.27 17.11
C ALA A 478 -16.03 -22.74 17.23
N TRP A 479 -14.93 -22.00 17.08
CA TRP A 479 -14.96 -20.55 17.06
C TRP A 479 -15.69 -20.00 15.84
N ALA A 480 -15.46 -20.53 14.64
CA ALA A 480 -16.20 -20.14 13.44
C ALA A 480 -17.72 -20.36 13.60
N ARG A 481 -18.13 -21.47 14.21
CA ARG A 481 -19.53 -21.82 14.49
C ARG A 481 -20.18 -20.95 15.58
N SER A 482 -19.41 -20.17 16.35
CA SER A 482 -19.96 -19.24 17.35
C SER A 482 -20.73 -18.04 16.75
N GLY A 483 -20.87 -17.98 15.42
CA GLY A 483 -21.74 -17.03 14.71
C GLY A 483 -21.12 -15.64 14.47
N ARG A 484 -19.82 -15.47 14.76
CA ARG A 484 -19.13 -14.18 14.63
C ARG A 484 -18.58 -13.92 13.23
N ILE A 485 -18.59 -14.91 12.31
CA ILE A 485 -17.76 -14.94 11.09
C ILE A 485 -18.44 -15.65 9.94
N ARG A 486 -18.14 -15.20 8.72
CA ARG A 486 -18.67 -15.77 7.48
C ARG A 486 -17.84 -16.96 7.01
N LEU A 487 -18.50 -18.03 6.58
CA LEU A 487 -17.81 -19.17 5.94
C LEU A 487 -17.38 -18.79 4.52
N GLY A 488 -16.15 -19.19 4.14
CA GLY A 488 -15.65 -19.04 2.77
C GLY A 488 -16.36 -19.96 1.77
N SER A 489 -16.82 -21.12 2.24
CA SER A 489 -17.56 -22.11 1.48
C SER A 489 -19.08 -21.90 1.60
N LEU A 490 -19.83 -22.27 0.56
CA LEU A 490 -21.29 -22.35 0.60
C LEU A 490 -21.68 -23.80 0.87
N ASP A 491 -21.85 -24.17 2.14
CA ASP A 491 -22.38 -25.49 2.46
C ASP A 491 -23.90 -25.54 2.24
N ALA A 492 -24.35 -26.47 1.40
CA ALA A 492 -25.77 -26.74 1.13
C ALA A 492 -26.51 -27.32 2.36
N SER A 493 -25.79 -27.69 3.42
CA SER A 493 -26.32 -28.28 4.66
C SER A 493 -26.89 -27.26 5.66
N ASN A 494 -26.67 -25.96 5.45
CA ASN A 494 -27.23 -24.90 6.32
C ASN A 494 -28.62 -24.40 5.87
N ILE A 495 -29.24 -25.03 4.87
CA ILE A 495 -30.59 -24.64 4.39
C ILE A 495 -31.71 -25.47 5.05
N THR A 496 -31.40 -26.51 5.82
CA THR A 496 -32.43 -27.46 6.30
C THR A 496 -32.82 -27.39 7.78
N ASN A 497 -32.30 -26.46 8.59
CA ASN A 497 -32.66 -26.37 10.01
C ASN A 497 -33.10 -24.95 10.43
N GLU A 498 -34.05 -24.37 9.71
CA GLU A 498 -34.98 -23.38 10.28
C GLU A 498 -36.40 -23.72 9.80
N ASN A 499 -37.09 -24.52 10.60
CA ASN A 499 -38.56 -24.57 10.69
C ASN A 499 -38.92 -24.62 12.17
#